data_AF-A0A1Q7LFU5-F1
#
_entry.id   AF-A0A1Q7LFU5-F1
#
_cell.length_a   1.000
_cell.length_b   1.000
_cell.length_c   1.000
_cell.angle_alpha   90.00
_cell.angle_beta   90.00
_cell.angle_gamma   90.00
#
_symmetry.space_group_name_H-M   'P 1'
#
loop_
_entity.id
_entity.type
_entity.pdbx_description
1 polymer ?
#
loop_
_entity_poly.entity_id
_entity_poly.type
_entity_poly.pdbx_seq_one_letter_code
_entity_poly.pdbx_strand_id
1 'polypeptide(L)'
;MRFPSILTLAVIAASPLAGQQRFTGRIAAVVESLGVAAAARGLPVDPVIEKAIEGSAKGIPAERVTAALRVIVDQLDTAAASLRDGGISGDTIAIAAGEFAITAGLRGRDITELARTGRPAADVTVGLRVAGTLAALGVPRPESVKLVSTELRLGRPPADLLALPGRVETEVARGATPAQAAAGLTRAAAAQAGGPGGPGGPGGPRHGPPPGKSDGPPPHPPHP
;
A
#
# COMPACT_ATOMS: atom_id res chain seq x y z
N MET A 1 -29.74 -75.22 10.33
CA MET A 1 -28.60 -75.19 11.27
C MET A 1 -27.44 -74.43 10.60
N ARG A 2 -26.78 -73.56 11.39
CA ARG A 2 -25.47 -72.88 11.19
C ARG A 2 -25.43 -71.57 10.37
N PHE A 3 -25.39 -70.46 11.13
CA PHE A 3 -24.65 -69.22 10.80
C PHE A 3 -23.13 -69.51 10.72
N PRO A 4 -22.35 -68.71 9.97
CA PRO A 4 -21.57 -67.61 10.56
C PRO A 4 -21.46 -66.40 9.60
N SER A 5 -20.82 -65.27 9.84
CA SER A 5 -20.38 -64.47 10.99
C SER A 5 -19.96 -63.13 10.40
N ILE A 6 -20.28 -62.06 11.12
CA ILE A 6 -19.94 -60.68 10.82
C ILE A 6 -18.43 -60.45 11.05
N LEU A 7 -17.75 -59.74 10.14
CA LEU A 7 -16.52 -59.03 10.47
C LEU A 7 -16.71 -57.53 10.18
N THR A 8 -17.15 -56.81 11.21
CA THR A 8 -17.21 -55.35 11.22
C THR A 8 -15.82 -54.81 11.47
N LEU A 9 -15.21 -54.18 10.47
CA LEU A 9 -14.01 -53.37 10.66
C LEU A 9 -14.45 -52.00 11.21
N ALA A 10 -14.37 -51.82 12.53
CA ALA A 10 -14.55 -50.52 13.14
C ALA A 10 -13.30 -49.66 12.86
N VAL A 11 -13.37 -48.80 11.84
CA VAL A 11 -12.42 -47.69 11.69
C VAL A 11 -12.68 -46.72 12.84
N ILE A 12 -11.76 -46.67 13.80
CA ILE A 12 -11.73 -45.60 14.81
C ILE A 12 -11.34 -44.33 14.08
N ALA A 13 -12.34 -43.55 13.65
CA ALA A 13 -12.13 -42.18 13.21
C ALA A 13 -11.70 -41.37 14.44
N ALA A 14 -10.39 -41.09 14.56
CA ALA A 14 -9.90 -40.09 15.50
C ALA A 14 -10.59 -38.75 15.17
N SER A 15 -11.40 -38.23 16.09
CA SER A 15 -12.33 -37.15 15.82
C SER A 15 -11.63 -35.88 15.32
N PRO A 16 -12.02 -35.31 14.16
CA PRO A 16 -11.43 -34.08 13.61
C PRO A 16 -11.53 -32.89 14.59
N LEU A 17 -12.53 -32.88 15.48
CA LEU A 17 -12.68 -31.86 16.53
C LEU A 17 -11.50 -31.79 17.50
N ALA A 18 -10.97 -32.94 17.95
CA ALA A 18 -9.85 -32.97 18.89
C ALA A 18 -8.55 -32.50 18.22
N GLY A 19 -8.37 -32.83 16.94
CA GLY A 19 -7.28 -32.29 16.11
C GLY A 19 -7.40 -30.77 15.91
N GLN A 20 -8.59 -30.29 15.57
CA GLN A 20 -8.90 -28.87 15.38
C GLN A 20 -8.66 -28.05 16.66
N GLN A 21 -9.12 -28.54 17.81
CA GLN A 21 -8.93 -27.86 19.10
C GLN A 21 -7.44 -27.79 19.50
N ARG A 22 -6.68 -28.87 19.29
CA ARG A 22 -5.23 -28.88 19.54
C ARG A 22 -4.48 -27.94 18.61
N PHE A 23 -4.89 -27.87 17.34
CA PHE A 23 -4.36 -26.91 16.37
C PHE A 23 -4.59 -25.47 16.85
N THR A 24 -5.84 -25.10 17.15
CA THR A 24 -6.21 -23.75 17.59
C THR A 24 -5.49 -23.37 18.88
N GLY A 25 -5.42 -24.29 19.86
CA GLY A 25 -4.69 -24.04 21.11
C GLY A 25 -3.19 -23.81 20.90
N ARG A 26 -2.55 -24.56 19.98
CA ARG A 26 -1.13 -24.37 19.65
C ARG A 26 -0.88 -23.01 19.01
N ILE A 27 -1.72 -22.60 18.06
CA ILE A 27 -1.58 -21.29 17.40
C ILE A 27 -1.85 -20.14 18.36
N ALA A 28 -2.85 -20.25 19.23
CA ALA A 28 -3.14 -19.23 20.24
C ALA A 28 -1.94 -18.97 21.16
N ALA A 29 -1.30 -20.03 21.68
CA ALA A 29 -0.11 -19.90 22.53
C ALA A 29 1.09 -19.25 21.81
N VAL A 30 1.25 -19.54 20.50
CA VAL A 30 2.30 -18.91 19.69
C VAL A 30 2.01 -17.41 19.48
N VAL A 31 0.77 -17.05 19.14
CA VAL A 31 0.35 -15.65 18.97
C VAL A 31 0.52 -14.86 20.25
N GLU A 32 0.14 -15.44 21.39
CA GLU A 32 0.32 -14.82 22.70
C GLU A 32 1.81 -14.56 22.99
N SER A 33 2.66 -15.59 22.85
CA SER A 33 4.10 -15.47 23.10
C SER A 33 4.77 -14.45 22.18
N LEU A 34 4.48 -14.50 20.88
CA LEU A 34 5.04 -13.56 19.90
C LEU A 34 4.48 -12.15 20.10
N GLY A 35 3.19 -12.02 20.41
CA GLY A 35 2.53 -10.74 20.64
C GLY A 35 3.09 -10.02 21.87
N VAL A 36 3.28 -10.73 22.99
CA VAL A 36 3.93 -10.17 24.18
C VAL A 36 5.35 -9.72 23.86
N ALA A 37 6.13 -10.54 23.17
CA ALA A 37 7.50 -10.18 22.80
C ALA A 37 7.56 -8.97 21.86
N ALA A 38 6.66 -8.91 20.86
CA ALA A 38 6.56 -7.82 19.90
C ALA A 38 6.12 -6.50 20.58
N ALA A 39 5.11 -6.56 21.44
CA ALA A 39 4.63 -5.41 22.20
C ALA A 39 5.71 -4.85 23.13
N ALA A 40 6.52 -5.71 23.77
CA ALA A 40 7.65 -5.28 24.60
C ALA A 40 8.72 -4.49 23.82
N ARG A 41 8.77 -4.65 22.48
CA ARG A 41 9.64 -3.88 21.57
C ARG A 41 8.93 -2.69 20.90
N GLY A 42 7.66 -2.44 21.22
CA GLY A 42 6.85 -1.39 20.62
C GLY A 42 6.34 -1.70 19.20
N LEU A 43 6.29 -2.98 18.81
CA LEU A 43 5.76 -3.39 17.51
C LEU A 43 4.23 -3.57 17.56
N PRO A 44 3.51 -3.36 16.43
CA PRO A 44 2.10 -3.69 16.35
C PRO A 44 1.88 -5.20 16.42
N VAL A 45 0.88 -5.62 17.19
CA VAL A 45 0.54 -7.05 17.37
C VAL A 45 -0.55 -7.50 16.38
N ASP A 46 -1.40 -6.57 15.92
CA ASP A 46 -2.53 -6.88 15.04
C ASP A 46 -2.14 -7.67 13.77
N PRO A 47 -1.04 -7.35 13.04
CA PRO A 47 -0.64 -8.13 11.87
C PRO A 47 -0.34 -9.61 12.19
N VAL A 48 0.16 -9.90 13.40
CA VAL A 48 0.43 -11.27 13.85
C VAL A 48 -0.89 -12.01 14.10
N ILE A 49 -1.85 -11.35 14.76
CA ILE A 49 -3.18 -11.91 15.04
C ILE A 49 -3.93 -12.18 13.74
N GLU A 50 -3.98 -11.19 12.84
CA GLU A 50 -4.65 -11.29 11.54
C GLU A 50 -4.08 -12.44 10.72
N LYS A 51 -2.75 -12.61 10.69
CA LYS A 51 -2.14 -13.72 9.95
C LYS A 51 -2.45 -15.07 10.56
N ALA A 52 -2.53 -15.17 11.88
CA ALA A 52 -2.91 -16.42 12.55
C ALA A 52 -4.35 -16.81 12.22
N ILE A 53 -5.26 -15.83 12.21
CA ILE A 53 -6.67 -16.02 11.81
C ILE A 53 -6.74 -16.46 10.34
N GLU A 54 -6.03 -15.77 9.43
CA GLU A 54 -5.99 -16.09 8.00
C GLU A 54 -5.47 -17.53 7.77
N GLY A 55 -4.35 -17.88 8.39
CA GLY A 55 -3.74 -19.21 8.27
C GLY A 55 -4.66 -20.32 8.79
N SER A 56 -5.31 -20.07 9.93
CA SER A 56 -6.27 -21.01 10.53
C SER A 56 -7.50 -21.19 9.64
N ALA A 57 -8.05 -20.09 9.11
CA ALA A 57 -9.22 -20.12 8.21
C ALA A 57 -8.93 -20.86 6.91
N LYS A 58 -7.68 -20.78 6.41
CA LYS A 58 -7.21 -21.50 5.22
C LYS A 58 -6.82 -22.96 5.48
N GLY A 59 -6.91 -23.44 6.72
CA GLY A 59 -6.51 -24.81 7.08
C GLY A 59 -5.01 -25.07 6.89
N ILE A 60 -4.17 -24.03 6.98
CA ILE A 60 -2.73 -24.15 6.83
C ILE A 60 -2.16 -24.89 8.05
N PRO A 61 -1.28 -25.89 7.89
CA PRO A 61 -0.64 -26.61 9.01
C PRO A 61 0.00 -25.68 10.03
N ALA A 62 -0.08 -26.05 11.31
CA ALA A 62 0.27 -25.16 12.42
C ALA A 62 1.74 -24.72 12.36
N GLU A 63 2.61 -25.61 11.90
CA GLU A 63 4.03 -25.39 11.73
C GLU A 63 4.30 -24.33 10.66
N ARG A 64 3.53 -24.36 9.56
CA ARG A 64 3.61 -23.36 8.49
C ARG A 64 3.06 -22.00 8.94
N VAL A 65 1.96 -21.99 9.70
CA VAL A 65 1.44 -20.74 10.31
C VAL A 65 2.49 -20.18 11.28
N THR A 66 3.02 -21.00 12.19
CA THR A 66 4.05 -20.59 13.17
C THR A 66 5.28 -20.00 12.49
N ALA A 67 5.77 -20.62 11.42
CA ALA A 67 6.88 -20.08 10.64
C ALA A 67 6.55 -18.71 10.04
N ALA A 68 5.35 -18.55 9.47
CA ALA A 68 4.90 -17.27 8.91
C ALA A 68 4.77 -16.17 9.98
N LEU A 69 4.26 -16.49 11.18
CA LEU A 69 4.15 -15.52 12.28
C LEU A 69 5.52 -15.01 12.73
N ARG A 70 6.54 -15.87 12.78
CA ARG A 70 7.92 -15.46 13.08
C ARG A 70 8.48 -14.52 12.02
N VAL A 71 8.26 -14.85 10.74
CA VAL A 71 8.67 -13.99 9.62
C VAL A 71 8.02 -12.61 9.73
N ILE A 72 6.73 -12.52 10.05
CA ILE A 72 6.04 -11.23 10.24
C ILE A 72 6.70 -10.41 11.35
N VAL A 73 7.02 -11.03 12.49
CA VAL A 73 7.68 -10.32 13.59
C VAL A 73 9.04 -9.79 13.16
N ASP A 74 9.84 -10.57 12.43
CA ASP A 74 11.15 -10.13 11.91
C ASP A 74 11.00 -8.98 10.89
N GLN A 75 9.96 -9.01 10.06
CA GLN A 75 9.65 -7.96 9.10
C GLN A 75 9.16 -6.68 9.79
N LEU A 76 8.38 -6.78 10.87
CA LEU A 76 7.97 -5.66 11.71
C LEU A 76 9.17 -4.99 12.38
N ASP A 77 10.11 -5.78 12.93
CA ASP A 77 11.36 -5.26 13.48
C ASP A 77 12.19 -4.55 12.39
N THR A 78 12.29 -5.14 11.20
CA THR A 78 12.99 -4.56 10.05
C THR A 78 12.35 -3.23 9.62
N ALA A 79 11.02 -3.17 9.53
CA ALA A 79 10.29 -1.96 9.19
C ALA A 79 10.48 -0.88 10.25
N ALA A 80 10.38 -1.22 11.54
CA ALA A 80 10.58 -0.30 12.65
C ALA A 80 11.99 0.29 12.67
N ALA A 81 13.03 -0.52 12.46
CA ALA A 81 14.40 -0.05 12.36
C ALA A 81 14.58 0.88 11.14
N SER A 82 14.05 0.49 9.98
CA SER A 82 14.19 1.25 8.74
C SER A 82 13.49 2.61 8.76
N LEU A 83 12.31 2.67 9.39
CA LEU A 83 11.57 3.91 9.64
C LEU A 83 12.36 4.82 10.59
N ARG A 84 12.92 4.27 11.67
CA ARG A 84 13.74 5.01 12.63
C ARG A 84 14.97 5.63 11.96
N ASP A 85 15.65 4.86 11.14
CA ASP A 85 16.82 5.31 10.34
C ASP A 85 16.46 6.39 9.30
N GLY A 86 15.17 6.49 8.96
CA GLY A 86 14.61 7.54 8.11
C GLY A 86 13.99 8.72 8.86
N GLY A 87 13.99 8.69 10.21
CA GLY A 87 13.49 9.77 11.06
C GLY A 87 12.06 9.59 11.61
N ILE A 88 11.41 8.45 11.37
CA ILE A 88 10.06 8.15 11.89
C ILE A 88 10.17 7.10 12.99
N SER A 89 9.76 7.43 14.21
CA SER A 89 9.89 6.53 15.38
C SER A 89 8.56 6.29 16.08
N GLY A 90 8.31 5.03 16.46
CA GLY A 90 7.21 4.65 17.36
C GLY A 90 5.80 4.64 16.73
N ASP A 91 5.66 4.96 15.45
CA ASP A 91 4.37 4.91 14.75
C ASP A 91 4.05 3.46 14.32
N THR A 92 3.18 2.80 15.08
CA THR A 92 2.80 1.40 14.85
C THR A 92 2.04 1.19 13.53
N ILE A 93 1.32 2.21 13.04
CA ILE A 93 0.59 2.14 11.77
C ILE A 93 1.59 2.21 10.61
N ALA A 94 2.59 3.08 10.70
CA ALA A 94 3.68 3.16 9.73
C ALA A 94 4.51 1.86 9.72
N ILE A 95 4.79 1.28 10.90
CA ILE A 95 5.50 0.00 11.01
C ILE A 95 4.74 -1.13 10.31
N ALA A 96 3.42 -1.24 10.53
CA ALA A 96 2.60 -2.24 9.86
C ALA A 96 2.57 -2.02 8.33
N ALA A 97 2.49 -0.77 7.87
CA ALA A 97 2.60 -0.46 6.44
C ALA A 97 3.96 -0.82 5.84
N GLY A 98 5.04 -0.67 6.62
CA GLY A 98 6.39 -1.09 6.24
C GLY A 98 6.52 -2.61 6.13
N GLU A 99 5.96 -3.37 7.07
CA GLU A 99 5.90 -4.84 6.98
C GLU A 99 5.14 -5.28 5.72
N PHE A 100 3.96 -4.71 5.47
CA PHE A 100 3.20 -5.00 4.25
C PHE A 100 4.05 -4.78 2.99
N ALA A 101 4.79 -3.67 2.94
CA ALA A 101 5.68 -3.37 1.82
C ALA A 101 6.82 -4.39 1.69
N ILE A 102 7.42 -4.84 2.79
CA ILE A 102 8.45 -5.90 2.79
C ILE A 102 7.87 -7.22 2.28
N THR A 103 6.70 -7.59 2.76
CA THR A 103 5.97 -8.79 2.30
C THR A 103 5.67 -8.72 0.80
N ALA A 104 5.42 -7.52 0.25
CA ALA A 104 5.27 -7.28 -1.19
C ALA A 104 6.60 -7.20 -1.97
N GLY A 105 7.75 -7.34 -1.31
CA GLY A 105 9.07 -7.42 -1.94
C GLY A 105 9.95 -6.16 -1.85
N LEU A 106 9.53 -5.13 -1.10
CA LEU A 106 10.44 -4.03 -0.74
C LEU A 106 11.49 -4.49 0.29
N ARG A 107 12.56 -3.71 0.43
CA ARG A 107 13.63 -3.94 1.41
C ARG A 107 13.66 -2.80 2.43
N GLY A 108 14.27 -3.02 3.59
CA GLY A 108 14.40 -1.98 4.63
C GLY A 108 14.97 -0.66 4.12
N ARG A 109 16.00 -0.70 3.27
CA ARG A 109 16.57 0.51 2.63
C ARG A 109 15.55 1.33 1.82
N ASP A 110 14.54 0.69 1.24
CA ASP A 110 13.50 1.36 0.46
C ASP A 110 12.51 2.09 1.39
N ILE A 111 12.21 1.48 2.54
CA ILE A 111 11.43 2.12 3.62
C ILE A 111 12.18 3.34 4.13
N THR A 112 13.47 3.21 4.40
CA THR A 112 14.32 4.32 4.83
C THR A 112 14.34 5.45 3.80
N GLU A 113 14.42 5.13 2.50
CA GLU A 113 14.36 6.14 1.42
C GLU A 113 13.03 6.91 1.41
N LEU A 114 11.90 6.20 1.55
CA LEU A 114 10.58 6.82 1.61
C LEU A 114 10.41 7.69 2.86
N ALA A 115 10.90 7.25 4.02
CA ALA A 115 10.87 8.03 5.26
C ALA A 115 11.74 9.29 5.17
N ARG A 116 12.90 9.22 4.49
CA ARG A 116 13.81 10.36 4.27
C ARG A 116 13.26 11.45 3.34
N THR A 117 12.07 11.27 2.78
CA THR A 117 11.36 12.36 2.08
C THR A 117 10.99 13.52 3.02
N GLY A 118 11.07 13.32 4.34
CA GLY A 118 10.77 14.33 5.35
C GLY A 118 9.28 14.64 5.49
N ARG A 119 8.42 13.81 4.88
CA ARG A 119 6.97 13.92 4.96
C ARG A 119 6.44 13.41 6.31
N PRO A 120 5.27 13.88 6.77
CA PRO A 120 4.62 13.35 7.96
C PRO A 120 4.46 11.83 7.92
N ALA A 121 4.51 11.17 9.08
CA ALA A 121 4.42 9.71 9.17
C ALA A 121 3.15 9.13 8.53
N ALA A 122 2.03 9.87 8.58
CA ALA A 122 0.79 9.51 7.91
C ALA A 122 0.92 9.45 6.38
N ASP A 123 1.61 10.42 5.77
CA ASP A 123 1.86 10.43 4.32
C ASP A 123 2.79 9.28 3.92
N VAL A 124 3.85 9.04 4.70
CA VAL A 124 4.79 7.92 4.46
C VAL A 124 4.09 6.57 4.62
N THR A 125 3.17 6.43 5.57
CA THR A 125 2.33 5.24 5.75
C THR A 125 1.51 4.94 4.48
N VAL A 126 0.87 5.95 3.91
CA VAL A 126 0.14 5.82 2.64
C VAL A 126 1.11 5.44 1.51
N GLY A 127 2.26 6.12 1.42
CA GLY A 127 3.29 5.82 0.44
C GLY A 127 3.80 4.37 0.51
N LEU A 128 4.04 3.83 1.70
CA LEU A 128 4.49 2.46 1.90
C LEU A 128 3.45 1.44 1.43
N ARG A 129 2.17 1.65 1.77
CA ARG A 129 1.07 0.81 1.27
C ARG A 129 1.01 0.85 -0.25
N VAL A 130 1.06 2.04 -0.84
CA VAL A 130 1.04 2.20 -2.30
C VAL A 130 2.25 1.53 -2.95
N ALA A 131 3.46 1.71 -2.41
CA ALA A 131 4.67 1.09 -2.95
C ALA A 131 4.60 -0.45 -2.89
N GLY A 132 4.07 -1.01 -1.80
CA GLY A 132 3.81 -2.43 -1.68
C GLY A 132 2.77 -2.93 -2.69
N THR A 133 1.65 -2.21 -2.87
CA THR A 133 0.65 -2.55 -3.88
C THR A 133 1.22 -2.51 -5.29
N LEU A 134 2.03 -1.50 -5.63
CA LEU A 134 2.70 -1.41 -6.93
C LEU A 134 3.65 -2.60 -7.16
N ALA A 135 4.42 -2.99 -6.14
CA ALA A 135 5.27 -4.18 -6.22
C ALA A 135 4.46 -5.47 -6.43
N ALA A 136 3.31 -5.61 -5.75
CA ALA A 136 2.39 -6.73 -5.96
C ALA A 136 1.76 -6.75 -7.37
N LEU A 137 1.59 -5.58 -8.00
CA LEU A 137 1.17 -5.45 -9.40
C LEU A 137 2.31 -5.72 -10.41
N GLY A 138 3.49 -6.10 -9.93
CA GLY A 138 4.65 -6.42 -10.77
C GLY A 138 5.47 -5.20 -11.20
N VAL A 139 5.25 -4.02 -10.62
CA VAL A 139 6.16 -2.89 -10.79
C VAL A 139 7.48 -3.23 -10.09
N PRO A 140 8.64 -3.14 -10.76
CA PRO A 140 9.89 -3.47 -10.10
C PRO A 140 10.19 -2.47 -8.97
N ARG A 141 10.79 -2.99 -7.89
CA ARG A 141 11.00 -2.28 -6.62
C ARG A 141 11.63 -0.89 -6.78
N PRO A 142 12.71 -0.68 -7.56
CA PRO A 142 13.28 0.66 -7.76
C PRO A 142 12.28 1.66 -8.35
N GLU A 143 11.45 1.24 -9.30
CA GLU A 143 10.45 2.06 -9.96
C GLU A 143 9.30 2.41 -9.01
N SER A 144 8.82 1.47 -8.19
CA SER A 144 7.81 1.73 -7.17
C SER A 144 8.27 2.78 -6.17
N VAL A 145 9.48 2.64 -5.64
CA VAL A 145 10.07 3.58 -4.67
C VAL A 145 10.31 4.95 -5.30
N LYS A 146 10.82 4.99 -6.55
CA LYS A 146 11.05 6.24 -7.27
C LYS A 146 9.75 7.01 -7.52
N LEU A 147 8.69 6.32 -7.95
CA LEU A 147 7.39 6.94 -8.21
C LEU A 147 6.80 7.53 -6.92
N VAL A 148 6.68 6.71 -5.87
CA VAL A 148 6.09 7.14 -4.60
C VAL A 148 6.92 8.24 -3.93
N SER A 149 8.24 8.10 -3.89
CA SER A 149 9.11 9.13 -3.29
C SER A 149 9.04 10.46 -4.05
N THR A 150 8.82 10.43 -5.36
CA THR A 150 8.63 11.64 -6.17
C THR A 150 7.33 12.33 -5.78
N GLU A 151 6.20 11.62 -5.75
CA GLU A 151 4.90 12.20 -5.38
C GLU A 151 4.89 12.71 -3.93
N LEU A 152 5.54 11.99 -3.01
CA LEU A 152 5.75 12.43 -1.62
C LEU A 152 6.54 13.74 -1.55
N ARG A 153 7.66 13.85 -2.27
CA ARG A 153 8.47 15.10 -2.32
C ARG A 153 7.72 16.27 -2.92
N LEU A 154 6.81 16.00 -3.86
CA LEU A 154 5.91 17.02 -4.41
C LEU A 154 4.79 17.43 -3.45
N GLY A 155 4.66 16.75 -2.30
CA GLY A 155 3.63 17.04 -1.32
C GLY A 155 2.22 16.79 -1.83
N ARG A 156 2.04 15.82 -2.74
CA ARG A 156 0.71 15.47 -3.26
C ARG A 156 -0.21 15.02 -2.12
N PRO A 157 -1.51 15.32 -2.21
CA PRO A 157 -2.48 14.84 -1.25
C PRO A 157 -2.49 13.29 -1.24
N PRO A 158 -2.77 12.66 -0.08
CA PRO A 158 -2.81 11.20 0.03
C PRO A 158 -3.71 10.50 -0.99
N ALA A 159 -4.81 11.14 -1.41
CA ALA A 159 -5.72 10.62 -2.44
C ALA A 159 -5.01 10.39 -3.79
N ASP A 160 -4.08 11.28 -4.17
CA ASP A 160 -3.33 11.14 -5.43
C ASP A 160 -2.36 9.97 -5.37
N LEU A 161 -1.72 9.74 -4.21
CA LEU A 161 -0.88 8.57 -3.97
C LEU A 161 -1.70 7.28 -4.06
N LEU A 162 -2.87 7.24 -3.42
CA LEU A 162 -3.77 6.09 -3.44
C LEU A 162 -4.31 5.77 -4.84
N ALA A 163 -4.35 6.76 -5.75
CA ALA A 163 -4.75 6.56 -7.14
C ALA A 163 -3.66 5.92 -8.02
N LEU A 164 -2.40 5.87 -7.58
CA LEU A 164 -1.27 5.38 -8.40
C LEU A 164 -1.43 3.94 -8.89
N PRO A 165 -1.86 2.95 -8.07
CA PRO A 165 -2.05 1.58 -8.55
C PRO A 165 -3.04 1.50 -9.71
N GLY A 166 -4.20 2.15 -9.60
CA GLY A 166 -5.19 2.18 -10.68
C GLY A 166 -4.69 2.89 -11.95
N ARG A 167 -3.86 3.92 -11.80
CA ARG A 167 -3.18 4.56 -12.95
C ARG A 167 -2.18 3.62 -13.63
N VAL A 168 -1.42 2.83 -12.86
CA VAL A 168 -0.53 1.80 -13.43
C VAL A 168 -1.33 0.73 -14.16
N GLU A 169 -2.39 0.20 -13.57
CA GLU A 169 -3.26 -0.78 -14.20
C GLU A 169 -3.88 -0.25 -15.50
N THR A 170 -4.28 1.03 -15.52
CA THR A 170 -4.82 1.68 -16.72
C THR A 170 -3.79 1.73 -17.86
N GLU A 171 -2.53 2.06 -17.56
CA GLU A 171 -1.46 2.05 -18.57
C GLU A 171 -1.11 0.64 -19.04
N VAL A 172 -1.14 -0.34 -18.12
CA VAL A 172 -0.95 -1.76 -18.45
C VAL A 172 -2.05 -2.27 -19.38
N ALA A 173 -3.31 -1.89 -19.12
CA ALA A 173 -4.43 -2.20 -20.00
C ALA A 173 -4.30 -1.57 -21.40
N ARG A 174 -3.52 -0.49 -21.53
CA ARG A 174 -3.16 0.15 -22.82
C ARG A 174 -1.94 -0.48 -23.49
N GLY A 175 -1.38 -1.55 -22.91
CA GLY A 175 -0.28 -2.32 -23.48
C GLY A 175 1.10 -1.98 -22.93
N ALA A 176 1.22 -1.11 -21.92
CA ALA A 176 2.48 -0.87 -21.23
C ALA A 176 2.83 -2.05 -20.31
N THR A 177 4.12 -2.26 -20.04
CA THR A 177 4.53 -3.10 -18.89
C THR A 177 4.35 -2.31 -17.58
N PRO A 178 4.22 -2.98 -16.42
CA PRO A 178 4.16 -2.29 -15.12
C PRO A 178 5.34 -1.32 -14.89
N ALA A 179 6.55 -1.71 -15.32
CA ALA A 179 7.73 -0.85 -15.26
C ALA A 179 7.59 0.41 -16.14
N GLN A 180 7.11 0.25 -17.38
CA GLN A 180 6.89 1.38 -18.30
C GLN A 180 5.82 2.33 -17.77
N ALA A 181 4.72 1.79 -17.23
CA ALA A 181 3.64 2.55 -16.61
C ALA A 181 4.17 3.40 -15.45
N ALA A 182 4.85 2.78 -14.48
CA ALA A 182 5.40 3.48 -13.32
C ALA A 182 6.44 4.55 -13.72
N ALA A 183 7.32 4.23 -14.68
CA ALA A 183 8.30 5.18 -15.20
C ALA A 183 7.64 6.37 -15.93
N GLY A 184 6.57 6.12 -16.69
CA GLY A 184 5.77 7.14 -17.36
C GLY A 184 5.11 8.10 -16.36
N LEU A 185 4.46 7.55 -15.34
CA LEU A 185 3.85 8.33 -14.26
C LEU A 185 4.88 9.18 -13.50
N THR A 186 6.06 8.61 -13.23
CA THR A 186 7.16 9.33 -12.58
C THR A 186 7.62 10.53 -13.43
N ARG A 187 7.78 10.34 -14.75
CA ARG A 187 8.14 11.44 -15.67
C ARG A 187 7.05 12.50 -15.71
N ALA A 188 5.78 12.09 -15.74
CA ALA A 188 4.66 13.02 -15.73
C ALA A 188 4.59 13.84 -14.43
N ALA A 189 4.87 13.22 -13.27
CA ALA A 189 4.96 13.92 -11.99
C ALA A 189 6.11 14.94 -11.98
N ALA A 190 7.28 14.56 -12.48
CA ALA A 190 8.44 15.46 -12.58
C ALA A 190 8.19 16.63 -13.55
N ALA A 191 7.53 16.40 -14.68
CA ALA A 191 7.18 17.45 -15.63
C ALA A 191 6.23 18.49 -15.03
N GLN A 192 5.28 18.06 -14.19
CA GLN A 192 4.38 18.96 -13.47
C GLN A 192 5.10 19.80 -12.41
N ALA A 193 6.17 19.26 -11.82
CA ALA A 193 7.00 19.98 -10.85
C ALA A 193 7.86 21.08 -11.48
N GLY A 194 8.27 20.89 -12.75
CA GLY A 194 9.10 21.83 -13.51
C GLY A 194 8.31 22.79 -14.41
N GLY A 195 6.98 22.67 -14.48
CA GLY A 195 6.14 23.58 -15.26
C GLY A 195 5.90 24.91 -14.54
N PRO A 196 5.81 26.04 -15.26
CA PRO A 196 5.41 27.31 -14.66
C PRO A 196 3.90 27.25 -14.36
N GLY A 197 3.52 26.75 -13.18
CA GLY A 197 2.12 26.57 -12.83
C GLY A 197 1.86 25.93 -11.47
N GLY A 198 2.46 26.45 -10.40
CA GLY A 198 1.98 26.18 -9.04
C GLY A 198 0.70 26.97 -8.73
N PRO A 199 -0.17 26.50 -7.81
CA PRO A 199 -1.40 27.21 -7.45
C PRO A 199 -1.06 28.46 -6.62
N GLY A 200 -0.84 29.58 -7.32
CA GLY A 200 -0.48 30.86 -6.71
C GLY A 200 -0.13 31.99 -7.69
N GLY A 201 -0.56 31.92 -8.95
CA GLY A 201 -0.32 32.99 -9.93
C GLY A 201 -1.32 34.14 -9.79
N PRO A 202 -0.89 35.41 -9.67
CA PRO A 202 -1.78 36.55 -9.78
C PRO A 202 -2.10 36.84 -11.26
N GLY A 203 -3.39 36.91 -11.59
CA GLY A 203 -3.89 37.58 -12.80
C GLY A 203 -4.11 36.69 -14.03
N GLY A 204 -5.26 36.01 -14.09
CA GLY A 204 -5.84 35.64 -15.39
C GLY A 204 -6.28 36.90 -16.17
N PRO A 205 -6.28 36.88 -17.52
CA PRO A 205 -6.79 37.99 -18.31
C PRO A 205 -8.29 38.16 -18.01
N ARG A 206 -8.68 39.34 -17.52
CA ARG A 206 -10.08 39.71 -17.42
C ARG A 206 -10.66 39.72 -18.83
N HIS A 207 -11.69 38.92 -19.05
CA HIS A 207 -12.59 39.09 -20.19
C HIS A 207 -13.10 40.54 -20.18
N GLY A 208 -12.63 41.34 -21.14
CA GLY A 208 -13.24 42.63 -21.44
C GLY A 208 -14.64 42.41 -22.02
N PRO A 209 -15.61 43.29 -21.73
CA PRO A 209 -16.93 43.21 -22.35
C PRO A 209 -16.83 43.46 -23.87
N PRO A 210 -17.72 42.88 -24.69
CA PRO A 210 -17.66 42.99 -26.14
C PRO A 210 -17.83 44.45 -26.61
N PRO A 211 -17.16 44.87 -27.69
CA PRO A 211 -17.34 46.22 -28.23
C PRO A 211 -18.77 46.40 -28.74
N GLY A 212 -19.47 47.38 -28.17
CA GLY A 212 -20.79 47.82 -28.60
C GLY A 212 -20.74 48.40 -30.02
N LYS A 213 -21.72 48.02 -30.84
CA LYS A 213 -22.06 48.72 -32.07
C LYS A 213 -22.52 50.13 -31.70
N SER A 214 -21.73 51.14 -32.05
CA SER A 214 -22.17 52.52 -32.12
C SER A 214 -22.82 52.74 -33.48
N ASP A 215 -24.14 52.63 -33.55
CA ASP A 215 -24.94 53.14 -34.67
C ASP A 215 -25.00 54.67 -34.54
N GLY A 216 -24.08 55.38 -35.21
CA GLY A 216 -24.19 56.81 -35.42
C GLY A 216 -25.10 57.10 -36.63
N PRO A 217 -25.96 58.13 -36.58
CA PRO A 217 -26.82 58.47 -37.71
C PRO A 217 -26.02 59.01 -38.91
N PRO A 218 -26.46 58.78 -40.15
CA PRO A 218 -25.71 59.17 -41.34
C PRO A 218 -25.68 60.69 -41.53
N PRO A 219 -24.61 61.26 -42.10
CA PRO A 219 -24.53 62.69 -42.39
C PRO A 219 -25.49 63.10 -43.51
N HIS A 220 -26.16 64.24 -43.33
CA HIS A 220 -26.98 64.88 -44.37
C HIS A 220 -26.10 65.43 -45.51
N PRO A 221 -26.57 65.39 -46.77
CA PRO A 221 -25.86 66.00 -47.89
C PRO A 221 -25.99 67.54 -47.86
N PRO A 222 -25.04 68.28 -48.46
CA PRO A 222 -25.10 69.74 -48.54
C PRO A 222 -26.18 70.18 -49.53
N HIS A 223 -26.95 71.19 -49.16
CA HIS A 223 -27.89 71.87 -50.06
C HIS A 223 -27.18 72.97 -50.88
N PRO A 224 -27.64 73.26 -52.11
CA PRO A 224 -27.19 74.39 -52.92
C PRO A 224 -27.69 75.76 -52.41
#